data_AF-A0A8J6PRZ1-F1
#
_entry.id   AF-A0A8J6PRZ1-F1
#
_cell.length_a   1.000
_cell.length_b   1.000
_cell.length_c   1.000
_cell.angle_alpha   90.00
_cell.angle_beta   90.00
_cell.angle_gamma   90.00
#
_symmetry.space_group_name_H-M   'P 1'
#
loop_
_entity.id
_entity.type
_entity.pdbx_description
1 polymer ?
#
loop_
_entity_poly.entity_id
_entity_poly.type
_entity_poly.pdbx_seq_one_letter_code
_entity_poly.pdbx_strand_id
1 'polypeptide(L)'
;MMDPIDDLARRLRGRLVRRGDPAYDDARRVYNGGIDKHPLGVAYCCDTDDVVASIGWAREQNVVIAVRGGGHNGPGLGCVDDGLVVDLSEIRAVTVDSEARTVRVGGGCVSRDVDEAAHPHGLAVPFGIVSSTGVGGLTLGGGTGYLTRAYGLTVDNLLEAEVVLADGRVVTASRTKHPDLFWALRGGGGNFGVVVSFLFRAHPVAHVYGGPVFYDLADARALMTAYRDFLPSAPEQLGIFFGFKTVPAVDPFPREHWTKPVCAFITCHTGTEEQGRR
;
A
#
# COMPACT_ATOMS: atom_id res chain seq x y z
N MET A 1 40.45 -4.12 -1.96
CA MET A 1 39.56 -3.62 -0.88
C MET A 1 38.21 -4.26 -1.13
N MET A 2 37.60 -4.89 -0.14
CA MET A 2 36.26 -5.48 -0.32
C MET A 2 35.27 -4.33 -0.54
N ASP A 3 34.33 -4.47 -1.49
CA ASP A 3 33.31 -3.46 -1.71
C ASP A 3 32.51 -3.30 -0.40
N PRO A 4 32.30 -2.07 0.12
CA PRO A 4 31.52 -1.87 1.33
C PRO A 4 30.17 -2.60 1.33
N ILE A 5 29.55 -2.82 0.18
CA ILE A 5 28.28 -3.52 0.07
C ILE A 5 28.38 -5.03 0.34
N ASP A 6 29.56 -5.63 0.16
CA ASP A 6 29.78 -7.05 0.50
C ASP A 6 29.81 -7.29 1.99
N ASP A 7 30.15 -6.27 2.78
CA ASP A 7 30.05 -6.34 4.23
C ASP A 7 28.58 -6.47 4.67
N LEU A 8 27.67 -5.71 4.05
CA LEU A 8 26.24 -5.77 4.33
C LEU A 8 25.69 -7.18 4.11
N ALA A 9 26.11 -7.87 3.04
CA ALA A 9 25.64 -9.22 2.74
C ALA A 9 25.93 -10.24 3.85
N ARG A 10 26.98 -10.03 4.66
CA ARG A 10 27.31 -10.90 5.79
C ARG A 10 26.50 -10.58 7.05
N ARG A 11 25.91 -9.39 7.11
CA ARG A 11 25.05 -8.94 8.21
C ARG A 11 23.59 -9.34 8.02
N LEU A 12 23.18 -9.61 6.78
CA LEU A 12 21.81 -9.97 6.43
C LEU A 12 21.56 -11.49 6.52
N ARG A 13 20.37 -11.85 7.00
CA ARG A 13 19.78 -13.18 6.83
C ARG A 13 19.07 -13.30 5.47
N GLY A 14 18.44 -12.22 5.04
CA GLY A 14 17.83 -12.07 3.73
C GLY A 14 18.85 -11.89 2.60
N ARG A 15 18.34 -11.62 1.39
CA ARG A 15 19.16 -11.59 0.18
C ARG A 15 19.59 -10.17 -0.19
N LEU A 16 20.82 -10.03 -0.66
CA LEU A 16 21.33 -8.78 -1.26
C LEU A 16 21.55 -8.96 -2.76
N VAL A 17 20.98 -8.07 -3.57
CA VAL A 17 21.26 -7.97 -5.01
C VAL A 17 22.08 -6.72 -5.28
N ARG A 18 23.24 -6.87 -5.91
CA ARG A 18 24.21 -5.80 -6.14
C ARG A 18 24.26 -5.41 -7.61
N ARG A 19 24.87 -4.26 -7.89
CA ARG A 19 25.32 -3.94 -9.24
C ARG A 19 26.21 -5.06 -9.79
N GLY A 20 25.92 -5.52 -11.01
CA GLY A 20 26.64 -6.61 -11.66
C GLY A 20 26.01 -8.00 -11.45
N ASP A 21 25.10 -8.16 -10.49
CA ASP A 21 24.35 -9.41 -10.35
C ASP A 21 23.35 -9.56 -11.52
N PRO A 22 23.13 -10.77 -12.07
CA PRO A 22 22.18 -10.98 -13.17
C PRO A 22 20.74 -10.50 -12.87
N ALA A 23 20.35 -10.49 -11.59
CA ALA A 23 19.02 -10.08 -11.16
C ALA A 23 18.89 -8.56 -10.89
N TYR A 24 19.96 -7.77 -11.05
CA TYR A 24 20.01 -6.38 -10.63
C TYR A 24 18.97 -5.49 -11.32
N ASP A 25 18.83 -5.61 -12.64
CA ASP A 25 17.90 -4.78 -13.40
C ASP A 25 16.44 -5.05 -13.03
N ASP A 26 16.08 -6.29 -12.73
CA ASP A 26 14.75 -6.59 -12.23
C ASP A 26 14.58 -6.14 -10.77
N ALA A 27 15.61 -6.33 -9.94
CA ALA A 27 15.56 -5.99 -8.53
C ALA A 27 15.34 -4.50 -8.26
N ARG A 28 15.90 -3.61 -9.10
CA ARG A 28 15.79 -2.15 -8.94
C ARG A 28 14.48 -1.56 -9.47
N ARG A 29 13.71 -2.31 -10.27
CA ARG A 29 12.45 -1.81 -10.86
C ARG A 29 11.42 -1.49 -9.78
N VAL A 30 10.62 -0.46 -10.08
CA VAL A 30 9.45 -0.07 -9.29
C VAL A 30 8.23 -0.06 -10.20
N TYR A 31 7.04 0.08 -9.61
CA TYR A 31 5.78 0.01 -10.36
C TYR A 31 5.71 1.03 -11.51
N ASN A 32 6.18 2.26 -11.27
CA ASN A 32 6.31 3.25 -12.32
C ASN A 32 7.51 2.92 -13.22
N GLY A 33 7.24 2.32 -14.39
CA GLY A 33 8.26 1.93 -15.36
C GLY A 33 9.05 3.08 -15.99
N GLY A 34 8.67 4.34 -15.77
CA GLY A 34 9.46 5.50 -16.17
C GLY A 34 10.59 5.87 -15.20
N ILE A 35 10.68 5.19 -14.05
CA ILE A 35 11.74 5.41 -13.06
C ILE A 35 12.93 4.51 -13.38
N ASP A 36 14.07 5.12 -13.68
CA ASP A 36 15.32 4.43 -13.99
C ASP A 36 16.42 4.91 -13.03
N LYS A 37 16.41 4.36 -11.82
CA LYS A 37 17.41 4.64 -10.78
C LYS A 37 18.32 3.43 -10.58
N HIS A 38 19.55 3.69 -10.17
CA HIS A 38 20.60 2.70 -10.02
C HIS A 38 21.11 2.70 -8.57
N PRO A 39 20.56 1.88 -7.66
CA PRO A 39 21.10 1.76 -6.30
C PRO A 39 22.44 1.00 -6.31
N LEU A 40 23.23 1.12 -5.25
CA LEU A 40 24.40 0.24 -5.02
C LEU A 40 23.94 -1.23 -4.90
N GLY A 41 22.78 -1.43 -4.27
CA GLY A 41 22.11 -2.72 -4.21
C GLY A 41 20.72 -2.64 -3.58
N VAL A 42 20.06 -3.80 -3.56
CA VAL A 42 18.74 -4.01 -3.00
C VAL A 42 18.85 -5.08 -1.92
N ALA A 43 18.69 -4.68 -0.66
CA ALA A 43 18.62 -5.57 0.49
C ALA A 43 17.17 -6.02 0.70
N TYR A 44 16.87 -7.26 0.35
CA TYR A 44 15.60 -7.91 0.67
C TYR A 44 15.65 -8.38 2.12
N CYS A 45 15.11 -7.57 3.02
CA CYS A 45 15.05 -7.88 4.44
C CYS A 45 13.98 -8.94 4.68
N CYS A 46 14.33 -10.05 5.34
CA CYS A 46 13.36 -11.09 5.70
C CYS A 46 12.76 -10.89 7.10
N ASP A 47 13.30 -9.98 7.91
CA ASP A 47 12.86 -9.69 9.27
C ASP A 47 13.37 -8.32 9.78
N THR A 48 13.05 -8.01 11.05
CA THR A 48 13.40 -6.75 11.70
C THR A 48 14.92 -6.55 11.86
N ASP A 49 15.70 -7.60 12.11
CA ASP A 49 17.14 -7.45 12.32
C ASP A 49 17.85 -7.09 11.01
N ASP A 50 17.39 -7.60 9.87
CA ASP A 50 17.89 -7.21 8.55
C ASP A 50 17.67 -5.72 8.27
N VAL A 51 16.52 -5.18 8.69
CA VAL A 51 16.21 -3.75 8.57
C VAL A 51 17.15 -2.93 9.46
N VAL A 52 17.35 -3.36 10.72
CA VAL A 52 18.31 -2.72 11.64
C VAL A 52 19.73 -2.76 11.06
N ALA A 53 20.17 -3.90 10.55
CA ALA A 53 21.48 -4.07 9.94
C ALA A 53 21.67 -3.18 8.72
N SER A 54 20.65 -3.06 7.86
CA SER A 54 20.67 -2.22 6.67
C SER A 54 20.77 -0.73 7.03
N ILE A 55 20.00 -0.26 8.01
CA ILE A 55 20.06 1.13 8.51
C ILE A 55 21.43 1.40 9.15
N GLY A 56 21.92 0.49 9.97
CA GLY A 56 23.22 0.59 10.63
C GLY A 56 24.36 0.70 9.62
N TRP A 57 24.39 -0.21 8.64
CA TRP A 57 25.37 -0.18 7.56
C TRP A 57 25.27 1.11 6.73
N ALA A 58 24.06 1.55 6.37
CA ALA A 58 23.88 2.76 5.60
C ALA A 58 24.41 4.01 6.33
N ARG A 59 24.25 4.06 7.66
CA ARG A 59 24.83 5.12 8.50
C ARG A 59 26.34 5.05 8.58
N GLU A 60 26.91 3.86 8.77
CA GLU A 60 28.36 3.66 8.79
C GLU A 60 29.03 4.07 7.48
N GLN A 61 28.37 3.79 6.34
CA GLN A 61 28.87 4.11 5.01
C GLN A 61 28.44 5.50 4.50
N ASN A 62 27.63 6.23 5.27
CA ASN A 62 27.06 7.53 4.88
C ASN A 62 26.34 7.49 3.52
N VAL A 63 25.52 6.46 3.29
CA VAL A 63 24.74 6.29 2.07
C VAL A 63 23.25 6.52 2.31
N VAL A 64 22.57 7.07 1.30
CA VAL A 64 21.12 7.30 1.35
C VAL A 64 20.39 5.98 1.24
N ILE A 65 19.30 5.82 1.99
CA ILE A 65 18.39 4.70 1.86
C ILE A 65 17.10 5.08 1.14
N ALA A 66 16.57 4.18 0.31
CA ALA A 66 15.18 4.16 -0.10
C ALA A 66 14.49 2.95 0.55
N VAL A 67 13.35 3.17 1.18
CA VAL A 67 12.57 2.10 1.81
C VAL A 67 11.47 1.68 0.86
N ARG A 68 11.39 0.38 0.57
CA ARG A 68 10.45 -0.17 -0.41
C ARG A 68 9.54 -1.22 0.21
N GLY A 69 8.24 -0.89 0.29
CA GLY A 69 7.15 -1.87 0.44
C GLY A 69 6.74 -2.39 -0.94
N GLY A 70 5.48 -2.20 -1.35
CA GLY A 70 5.00 -2.63 -2.67
C GLY A 70 5.51 -1.83 -3.89
N GLY A 71 6.43 -0.88 -3.75
CA GLY A 71 7.04 -0.17 -4.90
C GLY A 71 6.14 0.76 -5.72
N HIS A 72 4.96 1.13 -5.20
CA HIS A 72 3.91 1.89 -5.91
C HIS A 72 4.04 3.42 -5.89
N ASN A 73 5.08 3.98 -5.26
CA ASN A 73 5.24 5.44 -5.16
C ASN A 73 5.44 6.07 -6.56
N GLY A 74 4.56 7.00 -6.96
CA GLY A 74 4.57 7.61 -8.29
C GLY A 74 5.90 8.27 -8.68
N PRO A 75 6.47 9.14 -7.83
CA PRO A 75 7.80 9.72 -8.04
C PRO A 75 8.99 8.75 -7.89
N GLY A 76 8.77 7.46 -7.61
CA GLY A 76 9.84 6.47 -7.50
C GLY A 76 10.69 6.58 -6.24
N LEU A 77 10.11 6.99 -5.10
CA LEU A 77 10.82 7.09 -3.81
C LEU A 77 11.15 5.74 -3.16
N GLY A 78 10.61 4.64 -3.69
CA GLY A 78 11.02 3.29 -3.31
C GLY A 78 12.32 2.82 -3.96
N CYS A 79 13.04 3.72 -4.65
CA CYS A 79 14.35 3.46 -5.25
C CYS A 79 15.22 4.72 -5.19
N VAL A 80 16.53 4.56 -5.32
CA VAL A 80 17.55 5.61 -5.14
C VAL A 80 18.75 5.37 -6.05
N ASP A 81 19.44 6.45 -6.45
CA ASP A 81 20.73 6.38 -7.13
C ASP A 81 21.87 6.36 -6.11
N ASP A 82 22.85 5.49 -6.34
CA ASP A 82 24.08 5.37 -5.53
C ASP A 82 23.84 5.21 -4.02
N GLY A 83 22.65 4.73 -3.65
CA GLY A 83 22.24 4.41 -2.28
C GLY A 83 21.83 2.95 -2.10
N LEU A 84 21.19 2.63 -0.99
CA LEU A 84 20.68 1.29 -0.70
C LEU A 84 19.15 1.27 -0.77
N VAL A 85 18.57 0.28 -1.44
CA VAL A 85 17.15 -0.03 -1.28
C VAL A 85 17.00 -1.01 -0.14
N VAL A 86 16.29 -0.61 0.91
CA VAL A 86 15.82 -1.46 2.00
C VAL A 86 14.44 -1.96 1.61
N ASP A 87 14.39 -3.19 1.09
CA ASP A 87 13.19 -3.82 0.57
C ASP A 87 12.54 -4.71 1.64
N LEU A 88 11.26 -4.48 1.90
CA LEU A 88 10.50 -5.17 2.93
C LEU A 88 9.65 -6.32 2.38
N SER A 89 9.64 -6.58 1.07
CA SER A 89 8.69 -7.47 0.39
C SER A 89 8.71 -8.93 0.88
N GLU A 90 9.74 -9.33 1.63
CA GLU A 90 9.82 -10.64 2.30
C GLU A 90 9.25 -10.63 3.73
N ILE A 91 9.07 -9.46 4.36
CA ILE A 91 8.34 -9.27 5.64
C ILE A 91 6.84 -9.19 5.34
N ARG A 92 6.27 -10.34 4.96
CA ARG A 92 4.95 -10.44 4.31
C ARG A 92 3.91 -11.27 5.09
N ALA A 93 4.15 -11.50 6.38
CA ALA A 93 3.23 -12.26 7.22
C ALA A 93 1.94 -11.48 7.52
N VAL A 94 0.80 -12.19 7.55
CA VAL A 94 -0.50 -11.65 7.98
C VAL A 94 -1.12 -12.59 9.01
N THR A 95 -1.53 -12.05 10.15
CA THR A 95 -2.21 -12.81 11.23
C THR A 95 -3.53 -12.13 11.54
N VAL A 96 -4.63 -12.89 11.51
CA VAL A 96 -5.98 -12.40 11.80
C VAL A 96 -6.42 -12.91 13.17
N ASP A 97 -6.89 -11.98 14.00
CA ASP A 97 -7.66 -12.29 15.21
C ASP A 97 -9.12 -11.92 14.95
N SER A 98 -9.94 -12.93 14.66
CA SER A 98 -11.35 -12.74 14.34
C SER A 98 -12.20 -12.35 15.55
N GLU A 99 -11.78 -12.73 16.76
CA GLU A 99 -12.50 -12.40 18.00
C GLU A 99 -12.28 -10.92 18.35
N ALA A 100 -11.02 -10.47 18.36
CA ALA A 100 -10.66 -9.08 18.59
C ALA A 100 -10.91 -8.18 17.37
N ARG A 101 -11.18 -8.77 16.20
CA ARG A 101 -11.31 -8.10 14.89
C ARG A 101 -10.10 -7.23 14.59
N THR A 102 -8.92 -7.82 14.72
CA THR A 102 -7.66 -7.16 14.37
C THR A 102 -6.85 -7.97 13.40
N VAL A 103 -6.02 -7.29 12.61
CA VAL A 103 -5.13 -7.91 11.64
C VAL A 103 -3.74 -7.35 11.81
N ARG A 104 -2.78 -8.21 12.13
CA ARG A 104 -1.35 -7.87 12.14
C ARG A 104 -0.76 -8.15 10.77
N VAL A 105 -0.04 -7.18 10.22
CA VAL A 105 0.40 -7.15 8.83
C VAL A 105 1.89 -6.77 8.78
N GLY A 106 2.69 -7.52 8.04
CA GLY A 106 4.10 -7.21 7.79
C GLY A 106 4.28 -5.96 6.92
N GLY A 107 5.38 -5.24 7.10
CA GLY A 107 5.67 -3.99 6.38
C GLY A 107 5.79 -4.14 4.86
N GLY A 108 6.07 -5.36 4.39
CA GLY A 108 6.16 -5.74 2.98
C GLY A 108 4.85 -6.12 2.31
N CYS A 109 3.77 -6.31 3.07
CA CYS A 109 2.51 -6.77 2.51
C CYS A 109 1.94 -5.81 1.46
N VAL A 110 1.22 -6.37 0.49
CA VAL A 110 0.33 -5.65 -0.40
C VAL A 110 -1.12 -5.86 0.03
N SER A 111 -2.04 -5.01 -0.45
CA SER A 111 -3.46 -5.08 -0.06
C SER A 111 -4.07 -6.48 -0.24
N ARG A 112 -3.72 -7.18 -1.33
CA ARG A 112 -4.15 -8.57 -1.59
C ARG A 112 -3.89 -9.49 -0.41
N ASP A 113 -2.69 -9.45 0.17
CA ASP A 113 -2.29 -10.38 1.22
C ASP A 113 -3.22 -10.25 2.43
N VAL A 114 -3.64 -9.02 2.72
CA VAL A 114 -4.53 -8.74 3.85
C VAL A 114 -5.98 -9.11 3.52
N ASP A 115 -6.44 -8.78 2.32
CA ASP A 115 -7.80 -9.11 1.88
C ASP A 115 -8.02 -10.63 1.84
N GLU A 116 -7.07 -11.39 1.27
CA GLU A 116 -7.13 -12.86 1.19
C GLU A 116 -7.09 -13.51 2.58
N ALA A 117 -6.34 -12.95 3.53
CA ALA A 117 -6.27 -13.47 4.91
C ALA A 117 -7.52 -13.13 5.73
N ALA A 118 -8.07 -11.91 5.60
CA ALA A 118 -9.18 -11.44 6.42
C ALA A 118 -10.56 -11.91 5.92
N HIS A 119 -10.73 -12.05 4.60
CA HIS A 119 -12.01 -12.38 3.98
C HIS A 119 -12.65 -13.69 4.48
N PRO A 120 -11.91 -14.81 4.70
CA PRO A 120 -12.48 -16.05 5.26
C PRO A 120 -13.14 -15.88 6.63
N HIS A 121 -12.75 -14.84 7.37
CA HIS A 121 -13.34 -14.50 8.68
C HIS A 121 -14.49 -13.48 8.57
N GLY A 122 -14.91 -13.13 7.34
CA GLY A 122 -15.91 -12.09 7.09
C GLY A 122 -15.42 -10.69 7.45
N LEU A 123 -14.10 -10.48 7.45
CA LEU A 123 -13.46 -9.23 7.87
C LEU A 123 -12.74 -8.55 6.70
N ALA A 124 -12.67 -7.22 6.76
CA ALA A 124 -11.85 -6.40 5.86
C ALA A 124 -11.22 -5.21 6.60
N VAL A 125 -10.08 -4.74 6.12
CA VAL A 125 -9.44 -3.50 6.55
C VAL A 125 -9.52 -2.49 5.40
N PRO A 126 -9.86 -1.20 5.63
CA PRO A 126 -9.87 -0.22 4.55
C PRO A 126 -8.47 -0.02 3.98
N PHE A 127 -8.26 -0.41 2.73
CA PHE A 127 -7.03 -0.18 1.95
C PHE A 127 -7.33 0.49 0.61
N GLY A 128 -6.30 0.58 -0.25
CA GLY A 128 -6.41 1.05 -1.62
C GLY A 128 -7.21 0.12 -2.53
N ILE A 129 -7.42 0.58 -3.77
CA ILE A 129 -8.23 -0.13 -4.77
C ILE A 129 -7.44 -1.22 -5.50
N VAL A 130 -6.14 -1.01 -5.72
CA VAL A 130 -5.30 -1.91 -6.53
C VAL A 130 -4.58 -2.90 -5.62
N SER A 131 -4.83 -4.19 -5.81
CA SER A 131 -4.42 -5.26 -4.89
C SER A 131 -2.90 -5.40 -4.71
N SER A 132 -2.09 -4.93 -5.67
CA SER A 132 -0.63 -4.94 -5.60
C SER A 132 -0.04 -3.77 -4.80
N THR A 133 -0.87 -2.82 -4.34
CA THR A 133 -0.40 -1.64 -3.61
C THR A 133 0.16 -2.06 -2.25
N GLY A 134 1.37 -1.60 -1.92
CA GLY A 134 2.01 -1.87 -0.64
C GLY A 134 1.27 -1.22 0.53
N VAL A 135 0.97 -2.00 1.56
CA VAL A 135 0.30 -1.59 2.79
C VAL A 135 1.08 -0.48 3.50
N GLY A 136 2.41 -0.61 3.61
CA GLY A 136 3.24 0.33 4.35
C GLY A 136 3.12 1.76 3.81
N GLY A 137 3.52 1.98 2.56
CA GLY A 137 3.47 3.31 1.95
C GLY A 137 2.06 3.92 1.90
N LEU A 138 1.04 3.10 1.64
CA LEU A 138 -0.35 3.55 1.59
C LEU A 138 -0.86 4.00 2.97
N THR A 139 -0.59 3.21 4.02
CA THR A 139 -1.01 3.53 5.39
C THR A 139 -0.33 4.79 5.91
N LEU A 140 0.99 4.89 5.70
CA LEU A 140 1.79 6.02 6.18
C LEU A 140 1.44 7.34 5.49
N GLY A 141 0.85 7.29 4.29
CA GLY A 141 0.31 8.45 3.58
C GLY A 141 -1.18 8.72 3.86
N GLY A 142 -1.85 7.92 4.69
CA GLY A 142 -3.28 8.02 4.99
C GLY A 142 -4.08 6.83 4.48
N GLY A 143 -4.12 6.65 3.16
CA GLY A 143 -4.75 5.49 2.51
C GLY A 143 -6.26 5.64 2.28
N THR A 144 -6.67 5.52 1.03
CA THR A 144 -8.06 5.66 0.60
C THR A 144 -8.44 4.58 -0.42
N GLY A 145 -9.68 4.09 -0.33
CA GLY A 145 -10.25 3.15 -1.28
C GLY A 145 -11.76 2.97 -1.06
N TYR A 146 -12.28 1.82 -1.46
CA TYR A 146 -13.74 1.56 -1.47
C TYR A 146 -14.40 1.72 -0.11
N LEU A 147 -13.72 1.28 0.96
CA LEU A 147 -14.26 1.21 2.31
C LEU A 147 -14.11 2.53 3.09
N THR A 148 -13.47 3.55 2.51
CA THR A 148 -13.08 4.77 3.23
C THR A 148 -14.26 5.57 3.75
N ARG A 149 -15.35 5.67 2.98
CA ARG A 149 -16.52 6.46 3.41
C ARG A 149 -17.23 5.83 4.62
N ALA A 150 -17.24 4.50 4.71
CA ALA A 150 -17.91 3.79 5.80
C ALA A 150 -17.04 3.66 7.06
N TYR A 151 -15.71 3.55 6.90
CA TYR A 151 -14.82 3.14 7.99
C TYR A 151 -13.58 4.02 8.19
N GLY A 152 -13.51 5.17 7.50
CA GLY A 152 -12.37 6.08 7.55
C GLY A 152 -11.19 5.64 6.68
N LEU A 153 -10.11 6.42 6.72
CA LEU A 153 -8.88 6.11 5.98
C LEU A 153 -8.25 4.81 6.52
N THR A 154 -7.30 4.24 5.78
CA THR A 154 -6.49 3.11 6.28
C THR A 154 -5.85 3.45 7.62
N VAL A 155 -5.32 4.66 7.70
CA VAL A 155 -4.66 5.21 8.88
C VAL A 155 -5.59 5.42 10.09
N ASP A 156 -6.90 5.56 9.88
CA ASP A 156 -7.88 5.66 10.96
C ASP A 156 -8.15 4.32 11.65
N ASN A 157 -7.77 3.25 10.97
CA ASN A 157 -7.89 1.88 11.44
C ASN A 157 -6.58 1.32 11.99
N LEU A 158 -5.49 2.09 11.93
CA LEU A 158 -4.22 1.72 12.54
C LEU A 158 -4.31 1.79 14.07
N LEU A 159 -3.89 0.72 14.75
CA LEU A 159 -3.90 0.60 16.21
C LEU A 159 -2.48 0.66 16.79
N GLU A 160 -1.51 0.06 16.10
CA GLU A 160 -0.13 -0.07 16.55
C GLU A 160 0.81 -0.25 15.34
N ALA A 161 2.05 0.20 15.45
CA ALA A 161 3.12 -0.04 14.50
C ALA A 161 4.43 -0.41 15.22
N GLU A 162 5.17 -1.38 14.69
CA GLU A 162 6.55 -1.66 15.08
C GLU A 162 7.50 -0.97 14.09
N VAL A 163 8.40 -0.14 14.62
CA VAL A 163 9.21 0.79 13.83
C VAL A 163 10.68 0.64 14.16
N VAL A 164 11.51 0.48 13.14
CA VAL A 164 12.95 0.60 13.24
C VAL A 164 13.34 2.06 13.01
N LEU A 165 13.89 2.70 14.03
CA LEU A 165 14.33 4.09 14.00
C LEU A 165 15.70 4.23 13.34
N ALA A 166 16.06 5.46 12.97
CA ALA A 166 17.35 5.76 12.35
C ALA A 166 18.57 5.37 13.22
N ASP A 167 18.43 5.39 14.55
CA ASP A 167 19.49 4.95 15.46
C ASP A 167 19.59 3.42 15.62
N GLY A 168 18.72 2.66 14.96
CA GLY A 168 18.65 1.20 15.01
C GLY A 168 17.75 0.64 16.11
N ARG A 169 17.17 1.49 16.98
CA ARG A 169 16.21 1.01 17.99
C ARG A 169 14.91 0.55 17.32
N VAL A 170 14.35 -0.54 17.85
CA VAL A 170 13.00 -1.01 17.51
C VAL A 170 12.04 -0.52 18.57
N VAL A 171 10.99 0.19 18.17
CA VAL A 171 9.99 0.74 19.08
C VAL A 171 8.57 0.40 18.63
N THR A 172 7.66 0.32 19.59
CA THR A 172 6.22 0.17 19.32
C THR A 172 5.54 1.53 19.42
N ALA A 173 4.94 2.00 18.34
CA ALA A 173 4.14 3.23 18.30
C ALA A 173 2.64 2.89 18.35
N SER A 174 1.92 3.44 19.33
CA SER A 174 0.49 3.31 19.52
C SER A 174 -0.05 4.53 20.28
N ARG A 175 -1.35 4.55 20.63
CA ARG A 175 -1.91 5.62 21.46
C ARG A 175 -1.33 5.67 22.88
N THR A 176 -0.71 4.59 23.37
CA THR A 176 -0.20 4.48 24.74
C THR A 176 1.32 4.29 24.81
N LYS A 177 1.99 4.03 23.69
CA LYS A 177 3.45 3.89 23.58
C LYS A 177 3.93 4.77 22.42
N HIS A 178 4.86 5.70 22.67
CA HIS A 178 5.34 6.65 21.66
C HIS A 178 4.20 7.34 20.87
N PRO A 179 3.24 8.00 21.55
CA PRO A 179 2.02 8.53 20.92
C PRO A 179 2.28 9.68 19.93
N ASP A 180 3.39 10.41 20.11
CA ASP A 180 3.91 11.42 19.20
C ASP A 180 4.36 10.81 17.87
N LEU A 181 5.15 9.73 17.93
CA LEU A 181 5.54 8.94 16.75
C LEU A 181 4.31 8.32 16.09
N PHE A 182 3.38 7.77 16.89
CA PHE A 182 2.15 7.19 16.36
C PHE A 182 1.30 8.22 15.61
N TRP A 183 1.20 9.45 16.11
CA TRP A 183 0.58 10.55 15.38
C TRP A 183 1.32 10.86 14.07
N ALA A 184 2.65 10.92 14.11
CA ALA A 184 3.47 11.29 12.95
C ALA A 184 3.41 10.25 11.81
N LEU A 185 3.40 8.95 12.15
CA LEU A 185 3.25 7.86 11.17
C LEU A 185 1.88 7.90 10.47
N ARG A 186 0.88 8.53 11.08
CA ARG A 186 -0.49 8.58 10.59
C ARG A 186 -0.71 9.71 9.56
N GLY A 187 0.10 9.71 8.49
CA GLY A 187 0.03 10.65 7.37
C GLY A 187 1.36 11.31 7.00
N GLY A 188 2.39 11.17 7.84
CA GLY A 188 3.71 11.76 7.62
C GLY A 188 4.67 10.91 6.77
N GLY A 189 4.20 9.84 6.14
CA GLY A 189 5.00 8.99 5.27
C GLY A 189 6.11 8.22 6.00
N GLY A 190 7.14 7.81 5.25
CA GLY A 190 8.29 7.05 5.76
C GLY A 190 9.36 7.88 6.49
N ASN A 191 9.06 9.10 6.93
CA ASN A 191 10.05 10.04 7.49
C ASN A 191 10.61 9.62 8.86
N PHE A 192 9.88 8.81 9.61
CA PHE A 192 10.16 8.60 11.04
C PHE A 192 10.76 7.22 11.36
N GLY A 193 11.04 6.42 10.35
CA GLY A 193 11.59 5.07 10.49
C GLY A 193 10.97 4.08 9.52
N VAL A 194 11.47 2.85 9.58
CA VAL A 194 10.98 1.74 8.76
C VAL A 194 9.96 0.95 9.57
N VAL A 195 8.69 0.97 9.14
CA VAL A 195 7.64 0.21 9.80
C VAL A 195 7.63 -1.23 9.29
N VAL A 196 7.95 -2.16 10.18
CA VAL A 196 8.09 -3.60 9.87
C VAL A 196 6.83 -4.40 10.22
N SER A 197 5.98 -3.88 11.10
CA SER A 197 4.67 -4.47 11.43
C SER A 197 3.63 -3.39 11.69
N PHE A 198 2.41 -3.63 11.24
CA PHE A 198 1.22 -2.82 11.51
C PHE A 198 0.15 -3.70 12.16
N LEU A 199 -0.61 -3.16 13.11
CA LEU A 199 -1.82 -3.77 13.64
C LEU A 199 -3.02 -2.89 13.28
N PHE A 200 -3.99 -3.47 12.56
CA PHE A 200 -5.19 -2.77 12.13
C PHE A 200 -6.43 -3.29 12.84
N ARG A 201 -7.41 -2.41 13.03
CA ARG A 201 -8.80 -2.78 13.26
C ARG A 201 -9.42 -3.23 11.93
N ALA A 202 -10.13 -4.35 11.96
CA ALA A 202 -10.92 -4.85 10.84
C ALA A 202 -12.43 -4.72 11.10
N HIS A 203 -13.20 -4.68 10.02
CA HIS A 203 -14.65 -4.48 10.01
C HIS A 203 -15.37 -5.68 9.40
N PRO A 204 -16.59 -5.99 9.86
CA PRO A 204 -17.38 -7.11 9.35
C PRO A 204 -17.93 -6.82 7.95
N VAL A 205 -17.10 -7.07 6.93
CA VAL A 205 -17.42 -6.89 5.52
C VAL A 205 -17.08 -8.18 4.79
N ALA A 206 -18.06 -9.07 4.67
CA ALA A 206 -17.91 -10.31 3.91
C ALA A 206 -18.15 -10.09 2.40
N HIS A 207 -19.17 -9.28 2.07
CA HIS A 207 -19.55 -8.98 0.70
C HIS A 207 -19.83 -7.49 0.54
N VAL A 208 -19.74 -7.03 -0.71
CA VAL A 208 -20.12 -5.68 -1.11
C VAL A 208 -21.05 -5.77 -2.32
N TYR A 209 -21.96 -4.81 -2.44
CA TYR A 209 -22.73 -4.62 -3.67
C TYR A 209 -22.13 -3.46 -4.45
N GLY A 210 -21.73 -3.68 -5.71
CA GLY A 210 -21.09 -2.62 -6.47
C GLY A 210 -20.56 -3.10 -7.82
N GLY A 211 -19.87 -2.18 -8.49
CA GLY A 211 -19.29 -2.41 -9.81
C GLY A 211 -19.16 -1.12 -10.62
N PRO A 212 -18.48 -1.18 -11.77
CA PRO A 212 -18.43 -0.08 -12.69
C PRO A 212 -19.73 0.04 -13.50
N VAL A 213 -20.23 1.26 -13.65
CA VAL A 213 -21.29 1.63 -14.59
C VAL A 213 -20.73 2.64 -15.58
N PHE A 214 -20.77 2.32 -16.87
CA PHE A 214 -20.19 3.12 -17.94
C PHE A 214 -21.26 3.90 -18.68
N TYR A 215 -20.91 5.12 -19.11
CA TYR A 215 -21.75 6.04 -19.85
C TYR A 215 -20.95 6.67 -20.99
N ASP A 216 -21.67 7.19 -21.99
CA ASP A 216 -21.03 7.94 -23.07
C ASP A 216 -20.37 9.20 -22.53
N LEU A 217 -19.24 9.58 -23.15
CA LEU A 217 -18.50 10.78 -22.76
C LEU A 217 -19.35 12.06 -22.87
N ALA A 218 -20.32 12.08 -23.80
CA ALA A 218 -21.22 13.20 -24.00
C ALA A 218 -22.07 13.52 -22.74
N ASP A 219 -22.34 12.51 -21.91
CA ASP A 219 -23.14 12.66 -20.70
C ASP A 219 -22.33 13.15 -19.49
N ALA A 220 -21.00 13.23 -19.61
CA ALA A 220 -20.12 13.48 -18.48
C ALA A 220 -20.47 14.74 -17.68
N ARG A 221 -20.87 15.83 -18.36
CA ARG A 221 -21.27 17.07 -17.68
C ARG A 221 -22.49 16.84 -16.79
N ALA A 222 -23.54 16.23 -17.34
CA ALA A 222 -24.79 15.98 -16.61
C ALA A 222 -24.55 15.02 -15.44
N LEU A 223 -23.79 13.95 -15.68
CA LEU A 223 -23.45 12.95 -14.66
C LEU A 223 -22.59 13.55 -13.53
N MET A 224 -21.59 14.37 -13.84
CA MET A 224 -20.78 15.04 -12.81
C MET A 224 -21.59 16.05 -12.00
N THR A 225 -22.53 16.78 -12.62
CA THR A 225 -23.46 17.65 -11.90
C THR A 225 -24.34 16.85 -10.95
N ALA A 226 -24.98 15.79 -11.42
CA ALA A 226 -25.81 14.92 -10.59
C ALA A 226 -25.01 14.28 -9.45
N TYR A 227 -23.78 13.83 -9.74
CA TYR A 227 -22.89 13.24 -8.73
C TYR A 227 -22.52 14.23 -7.63
N ARG A 228 -22.08 15.44 -8.01
CA ARG A 228 -21.77 16.51 -7.05
C ARG A 228 -22.96 16.82 -6.15
N ASP A 229 -24.16 16.91 -6.72
CA ASP A 229 -25.38 17.28 -5.98
C ASP A 229 -25.89 16.14 -5.09
N PHE A 230 -25.62 14.88 -5.47
CA PHE A 230 -25.96 13.68 -4.69
C PHE A 230 -25.01 13.42 -3.51
N LEU A 231 -23.71 13.70 -3.67
CA LEU A 231 -22.69 13.35 -2.68
C LEU A 231 -23.00 13.77 -1.22
N PRO A 232 -23.55 14.98 -0.93
CA PRO A 232 -23.86 15.39 0.44
C PRO A 232 -24.95 14.57 1.12
N SER A 233 -25.85 13.93 0.36
CA SER A 233 -26.94 13.10 0.89
C SER A 233 -26.68 11.60 0.72
N ALA A 234 -25.58 11.22 0.06
CA ALA A 234 -25.21 9.83 -0.14
C ALA A 234 -24.94 9.11 1.20
N PRO A 235 -25.44 7.88 1.40
CA PRO A 235 -25.16 7.10 2.61
C PRO A 235 -23.66 6.86 2.78
N GLU A 236 -23.18 6.74 4.02
CA GLU A 236 -21.77 6.50 4.33
C GLU A 236 -21.28 5.15 3.79
N GLN A 237 -22.17 4.16 3.69
CA GLN A 237 -21.89 2.83 3.16
C GLN A 237 -21.58 2.84 1.66
N LEU A 238 -21.95 3.91 0.94
CA LEU A 238 -21.77 4.02 -0.50
C LEU A 238 -20.49 4.82 -0.84
N GLY A 239 -19.47 4.11 -1.32
CA GLY A 239 -18.31 4.64 -2.00
C GLY A 239 -18.56 4.80 -3.50
N ILE A 240 -18.21 5.96 -4.07
CA ILE A 240 -18.30 6.22 -5.52
C ILE A 240 -17.01 6.88 -6.00
N PHE A 241 -16.48 6.40 -7.12
CA PHE A 241 -15.43 7.07 -7.88
C PHE A 241 -15.95 7.41 -9.27
N PHE A 242 -15.86 8.66 -9.69
CA PHE A 242 -16.08 9.04 -11.09
C PHE A 242 -14.75 9.06 -11.83
N GLY A 243 -14.72 8.53 -13.04
CA GLY A 243 -13.51 8.56 -13.85
C GLY A 243 -13.79 8.59 -15.35
N PHE A 244 -12.93 9.29 -16.07
CA PHE A 244 -12.82 9.16 -17.52
C PHE A 244 -11.96 7.93 -17.82
N LYS A 245 -12.46 7.05 -18.69
CA LYS A 245 -11.82 5.78 -19.04
C LYS A 245 -11.80 5.61 -20.55
N THR A 246 -10.93 4.73 -21.01
CA THR A 246 -10.98 4.21 -22.38
C THR A 246 -11.43 2.76 -22.29
N VAL A 247 -12.43 2.37 -23.07
CA VAL A 247 -12.92 0.98 -23.07
C VAL A 247 -11.81 0.06 -23.58
N PRO A 248 -11.37 -0.95 -22.80
CA PRO A 248 -10.36 -1.89 -23.25
C PRO A 248 -10.80 -2.64 -24.52
N ALA A 249 -9.89 -2.82 -25.47
CA ALA A 249 -10.13 -3.57 -26.70
C ALA A 249 -9.97 -5.08 -26.48
N VAL A 250 -10.74 -5.62 -25.52
CA VAL A 250 -10.69 -7.03 -25.12
C VAL A 250 -12.05 -7.47 -24.57
N ASP A 251 -12.37 -8.75 -24.68
CA ASP A 251 -13.55 -9.32 -24.04
C ASP A 251 -13.48 -9.13 -22.50
N PRO A 252 -14.61 -8.92 -21.80
CA PRO A 252 -15.99 -9.02 -22.28
C PRO A 252 -16.59 -7.69 -22.78
N PHE A 253 -15.79 -6.65 -23.02
CA PHE A 253 -16.33 -5.35 -23.47
C PHE A 253 -16.93 -5.47 -24.88
N PRO A 254 -18.08 -4.83 -25.17
CA PRO A 254 -18.66 -4.88 -26.51
C PRO A 254 -17.74 -4.22 -27.55
N ARG A 255 -17.55 -4.89 -28.68
CA ARG A 255 -16.56 -4.52 -29.71
C ARG A 255 -16.79 -3.13 -30.27
N GLU A 256 -18.05 -2.73 -30.42
CA GLU A 256 -18.46 -1.43 -30.89
C GLU A 256 -18.02 -0.28 -29.96
N HIS A 257 -17.66 -0.57 -28.70
CA HIS A 257 -17.18 0.41 -27.74
C HIS A 257 -15.67 0.38 -27.53
N TRP A 258 -14.94 -0.61 -28.07
CA TRP A 258 -13.49 -0.73 -27.89
C TRP A 258 -12.75 0.56 -28.26
N THR A 259 -11.78 0.95 -27.42
CA THR A 259 -10.96 2.17 -27.55
C THR A 259 -11.72 3.49 -27.47
N LYS A 260 -13.05 3.49 -27.30
CA LYS A 260 -13.81 4.73 -27.13
C LYS A 260 -13.58 5.32 -25.75
N PRO A 261 -13.47 6.65 -25.63
CA PRO A 261 -13.49 7.31 -24.34
C PRO A 261 -14.91 7.27 -23.77
N VAL A 262 -15.01 6.97 -22.49
CA VAL A 262 -16.26 6.87 -21.72
C VAL A 262 -16.06 7.56 -20.37
N CYS A 263 -17.16 7.81 -19.68
CA CYS A 263 -17.11 8.09 -18.25
C CYS A 263 -17.72 6.94 -17.45
N ALA A 264 -17.30 6.78 -16.21
CA ALA A 264 -17.73 5.68 -15.37
C ALA A 264 -17.90 6.10 -13.92
N PHE A 265 -18.94 5.58 -13.29
CA PHE A 265 -19.02 5.49 -11.84
C PHE A 265 -18.57 4.11 -11.40
N ILE A 266 -17.63 4.04 -10.47
CA ILE A 266 -17.22 2.80 -9.81
C ILE A 266 -17.78 2.86 -8.41
N THR A 267 -18.77 2.02 -8.13
CA THR A 267 -19.51 2.06 -6.87
C THR A 267 -19.17 0.85 -6.00
N CYS A 268 -19.23 1.05 -4.69
CA CYS A 268 -19.11 0.00 -3.68
C CYS A 268 -20.01 0.35 -2.51
N HIS A 269 -20.95 -0.53 -2.18
CA HIS A 269 -21.87 -0.41 -1.06
C HIS A 269 -21.59 -1.53 -0.05
N THR A 270 -21.27 -1.16 1.20
CA THR A 270 -20.86 -2.09 2.27
C THR A 270 -22.03 -2.64 3.10
N GLY A 271 -23.26 -2.18 2.85
CA GLY A 271 -24.48 -2.74 3.44
C GLY A 271 -25.03 -3.95 2.66
N THR A 272 -26.28 -4.32 2.92
CA THR A 272 -26.91 -5.46 2.23
C THR A 272 -27.13 -5.17 0.74
N GLU A 273 -27.30 -6.23 -0.06
CA GLU A 273 -27.66 -6.08 -1.48
C GLU A 273 -28.96 -5.30 -1.67
N GLU A 274 -29.97 -5.54 -0.84
CA GLU A 274 -31.24 -4.80 -0.90
C GLU A 274 -31.03 -3.29 -0.69
N GLN A 275 -30.19 -2.91 0.28
CA GLN A 275 -29.84 -1.52 0.53
C GLN A 275 -29.05 -0.92 -0.65
N GLY A 276 -28.11 -1.69 -1.22
CA GLY A 276 -27.31 -1.25 -2.36
C GLY A 276 -28.10 -1.10 -3.67
N ARG A 277 -29.24 -1.77 -3.82
CA ARG A 277 -30.13 -1.65 -4.99
C ARG A 277 -31.02 -0.41 -4.96
N ARG A 278 -31.26 0.18 -3.78
CA ARG A 278 -32.09 1.38 -3.60
C ARG A 278 -31.28 2.64 -3.87
#